data_AF-A0A967BN97-F1
#
_entry.id   AF-A0A967BN97-F1
#
_cell.length_a   1.000
_cell.length_b   1.000
_cell.length_c   1.000
_cell.angle_alpha   90.00
_cell.angle_beta   90.00
_cell.angle_gamma   90.00
#
_symmetry.space_group_name_H-M   'P 1'
#
loop_
_entity.id
_entity.type
_entity.pdbx_description
1 polymer ?
#
loop_
_entity_poly.entity_id
_entity_poly.type
_entity_poly.pdbx_seq_one_letter_code
_entity_poly.pdbx_strand_id
1 'polypeptide(L)' 'MNKLTHVDSKGKVDMVDISDKNDSIRTAEASAEVFVSDEIFKKIKENKIKKGDVLTTARLAGIQAAKRTSELIPLCH' A
#
# COMPACT_ATOMS: atom_id res chain seq x y z
N MET A 1 -10.55 8.78 -26.20
CA MET A 1 -9.96 7.60 -25.53
C MET A 1 -8.77 8.09 -24.73
N ASN A 2 -8.79 7.95 -23.40
CA ASN A 2 -7.68 8.37 -22.54
C ASN A 2 -6.46 7.51 -22.84
N LYS A 3 -5.37 8.16 -23.23
CA LYS A 3 -4.07 7.51 -23.49
C LYS A 3 -3.53 6.98 -22.15
N LEU A 4 -3.20 5.69 -22.09
CA LEU A 4 -2.57 5.10 -20.90
C LEU A 4 -1.22 5.77 -20.67
N THR A 5 -0.92 6.16 -19.44
CA THR A 5 0.31 6.90 -19.12
C THR A 5 1.52 5.99 -18.89
N HIS A 6 1.32 4.73 -18.49
CA HIS A 6 2.40 3.77 -18.21
C HIS A 6 2.75 2.85 -19.38
N VAL A 7 2.29 3.16 -20.59
CA VAL A 7 2.49 2.35 -21.79
C VAL A 7 2.94 3.26 -22.93
N ASP A 8 4.07 2.92 -23.57
CA ASP A 8 4.59 3.65 -24.71
C ASP A 8 3.74 3.43 -25.98
N SER A 9 4.09 4.13 -27.07
CA SER A 9 3.40 4.02 -28.36
C SER A 9 3.50 2.65 -29.03
N LYS A 10 4.37 1.75 -28.52
CA LYS A 10 4.61 0.38 -28.99
C LYS A 10 4.02 -0.68 -28.05
N GLY A 11 3.35 -0.29 -26.96
CA GLY A 11 2.78 -1.21 -25.97
C GLY A 11 3.77 -1.66 -24.88
N LYS A 12 4.97 -1.08 -24.82
CA LYS A 12 5.98 -1.39 -23.80
C LYS A 12 5.71 -0.56 -22.54
N VAL A 13 5.90 -1.20 -21.40
CA VAL A 13 5.72 -0.58 -20.10
C VAL A 13 6.88 0.36 -19.81
N ASP A 14 6.58 1.61 -19.46
CA ASP A 14 7.58 2.64 -19.16
C ASP A 14 7.14 3.54 -17.98
N MET A 15 8.13 4.04 -17.25
CA MET A 15 7.93 4.91 -16.10
C MET A 15 7.76 6.36 -16.57
N VAL A 16 6.72 7.04 -16.10
CA VAL A 16 6.37 8.39 -16.58
C VAL A 16 7.33 9.43 -16.00
N ASP A 17 8.06 10.13 -16.85
CA ASP A 17 8.83 11.30 -16.42
C ASP A 17 7.90 12.40 -15.85
N ILE A 18 8.21 12.86 -14.65
CA ILE A 18 7.47 13.88 -13.92
C ILE A 18 8.32 15.12 -13.58
N SER A 19 9.55 15.24 -14.10
CA SER A 19 10.47 16.33 -13.76
C SER A 19 9.93 17.74 -14.05
N ASP A 20 9.05 17.89 -15.04
CA ASP A 20 8.43 19.18 -15.39
C ASP A 20 7.20 19.52 -14.53
N LYS A 21 6.77 18.65 -13.61
CA LYS A 21 5.61 18.90 -12.76
C LYS A 21 6.02 19.76 -11.56
N ASN A 22 5.23 20.79 -11.27
CA ASN A 22 5.42 21.60 -10.07
C ASN A 22 5.09 20.81 -8.80
N ASP A 23 5.94 20.99 -7.78
CA ASP A 23 5.73 20.44 -6.45
C ASP A 23 4.47 21.02 -5.81
N SER A 24 3.71 20.16 -5.14
CA SER A 24 2.52 20.53 -4.38
C SER A 24 2.34 19.58 -3.19
N ILE A 25 1.64 20.02 -2.15
CA ILE A 25 1.25 19.13 -1.05
C ILE A 25 0.18 18.16 -1.57
N ARG A 26 0.44 16.86 -1.43
CA ARG A 26 -0.46 15.79 -1.87
C ARG A 26 -0.72 14.83 -0.72
N THR A 27 -1.96 14.41 -0.56
CA THR A 27 -2.38 13.41 0.43
C THR A 27 -3.30 12.40 -0.26
N ALA A 28 -3.27 11.16 0.23
CA ALA A 28 -4.15 10.07 -0.21
C ALA A 28 -4.52 9.20 0.99
N GLU A 29 -5.73 8.66 0.97
CA GLU A 29 -6.26 7.77 2.01
C GLU A 29 -6.78 6.48 1.37
N ALA A 30 -6.50 5.34 2.01
CA ALA A 30 -6.97 4.03 1.59
C ALA A 30 -7.30 3.18 2.83
N SER A 31 -8.26 2.26 2.68
CA SER A 31 -8.69 1.35 3.74
C SER A 31 -8.74 -0.10 3.23
N ALA A 32 -8.66 -1.05 4.16
CA ALA A 32 -8.78 -2.47 3.89
C ALA A 32 -9.38 -3.19 5.11
N GLU A 33 -10.04 -4.32 4.87
CA GLU A 33 -10.66 -5.14 5.91
C GLU A 33 -10.13 -6.58 5.83
N VAL A 34 -9.99 -7.22 7.00
CA VAL A 34 -9.62 -8.63 7.11
C VAL A 34 -10.71 -9.34 7.89
N PHE A 35 -11.48 -10.16 7.19
CA PHE A 35 -12.52 -10.98 7.80
C PHE A 35 -11.90 -12.18 8.53
N VAL A 36 -12.30 -12.38 9.78
CA VAL A 36 -11.82 -13.46 10.64
C VAL A 36 -13.01 -14.14 11.33
N SER A 37 -12.80 -15.37 11.80
CA SER A 37 -13.78 -16.06 12.66
C SER A 37 -13.98 -15.33 13.99
N ASP A 38 -15.15 -15.53 14.62
CA ASP A 38 -15.45 -15.03 15.96
C ASP A 38 -14.41 -15.41 17.02
N GLU A 39 -13.84 -16.61 16.92
CA GLU A 39 -12.80 -17.08 17.85
C GLU A 39 -11.54 -16.20 17.78
N ILE A 40 -11.06 -15.91 16.57
CA ILE A 40 -9.90 -15.04 16.34
C ILE A 40 -10.23 -13.63 16.79
N PHE A 41 -11.41 -13.10 16.44
CA PHE A 41 -11.83 -11.77 16.85
C PHE A 41 -11.77 -11.59 18.37
N LYS A 42 -12.33 -12.54 19.14
CA LYS A 42 -12.27 -12.54 20.60
C LYS A 42 -10.82 -12.57 21.12
N LYS A 43 -9.98 -13.44 20.55
CA LYS A 43 -8.56 -13.52 20.94
C LYS A 43 -7.77 -12.25 20.65
N ILE A 44 -8.06 -11.56 19.54
CA ILE A 44 -7.46 -10.24 19.22
C ILE A 44 -7.89 -9.23 20.28
N LYS A 45 -9.20 -9.14 20.55
CA LYS A 45 -9.76 -8.17 21.51
C LYS A 45 -9.22 -8.36 22.93
N GLU A 46 -9.00 -9.60 23.34
CA GLU A 46 -8.44 -9.96 24.65
C GLU A 46 -6.90 -9.96 24.69
N ASN A 47 -6.23 -9.68 23.57
CA ASN A 47 -4.78 -9.77 23.40
C ASN A 47 -4.19 -11.14 23.81
N LYS A 48 -4.90 -12.22 23.50
CA LYS A 48 -4.54 -13.62 23.84
C LYS A 48 -4.01 -14.42 22.65
N ILE A 49 -3.53 -13.75 21.61
CA ILE A 49 -2.91 -14.43 20.47
C ILE A 49 -1.50 -14.91 20.85
N LYS A 50 -1.19 -16.18 20.57
CA LYS A 50 0.11 -16.79 20.86
C LYS A 50 1.31 -16.04 20.25
N LYS A 51 1.07 -15.31 19.14
CA LYS A 51 2.06 -14.51 18.41
C LYS A 51 2.28 -13.09 19.00
N GLY A 52 1.58 -12.72 20.07
CA GLY A 52 1.64 -11.40 20.68
C GLY A 52 0.66 -10.40 20.07
N ASP A 53 0.97 -9.11 20.20
CA ASP A 53 0.13 -8.00 19.72
C ASP A 53 0.17 -7.90 18.19
N VAL A 54 -0.89 -8.43 17.58
CA VAL A 54 -1.04 -8.46 16.12
C VAL A 54 -1.37 -7.11 15.51
N LEU A 55 -2.04 -6.21 16.24
CA LEU A 55 -2.46 -4.91 15.71
C LEU A 55 -1.30 -3.92 15.67
N THR A 56 -0.49 -3.91 16.74
CA THR A 56 0.75 -3.11 16.76
C THR A 56 1.71 -3.61 15.69
N THR A 57 1.86 -4.93 15.55
CA THR A 57 2.67 -5.52 14.48
C THR A 57 2.17 -5.12 13.09
N ALA A 58 0.86 -5.19 12.83
CA ALA A 58 0.25 -4.80 11.55
C ALA A 58 0.47 -3.30 11.25
N ARG A 59 0.38 -2.42 12.25
CA ARG A 59 0.66 -0.99 12.09
C ARG A 59 2.10 -0.73 11.66
N LEU A 60 3.06 -1.36 12.34
CA LEU A 60 4.48 -1.23 12.00
C LEU A 60 4.77 -1.77 10.59
N ALA A 61 4.15 -2.89 10.22
CA ALA A 61 4.26 -3.46 8.89
C ALA A 61 3.70 -2.51 7.81
N GLY A 62 2.53 -1.91 8.05
CA GLY A 62 1.90 -0.96 7.12
C GLY A 62 2.75 0.29 6.88
N ILE A 63 3.32 0.89 7.95
CA ILE A 63 4.21 2.05 7.83
C ILE A 63 5.49 1.69 7.05
N GLN A 64 6.07 0.52 7.29
CA GLN A 64 7.24 0.07 6.54
C GLN A 64 6.91 -0.23 5.08
N ALA A 65 5.76 -0.85 4.81
CA ALA A 65 5.31 -1.14 3.46
C ALA A 65 5.08 0.14 2.65
N ALA A 66 4.44 1.17 3.24
CA ALA A 66 4.20 2.46 2.59
C ALA A 66 5.50 3.10 2.09
N LYS A 67 6.57 3.06 2.89
CA LYS A 67 7.89 3.61 2.51
C LYS A 67 8.63 2.78 1.46
N ARG A 68 8.27 1.51 1.29
CA ARG A 68 8.88 0.58 0.32
C ARG A 68 8.01 0.39 -0.92
N THR A 69 6.98 1.22 -1.12
CA THR A 69 6.04 1.08 -2.24
C THR A 69 6.74 1.06 -3.59
N SER A 70 7.74 1.92 -3.81
CA SER A 70 8.50 1.97 -5.07
C SER A 70 9.41 0.76 -5.30
N GLU A 71 9.83 0.07 -4.23
CA GLU A 71 10.54 -1.22 -4.35
C GLU A 71 9.59 -2.36 -4.76
N LEU A 72 8.31 -2.25 -4.39
CA LEU A 72 7.30 -3.30 -4.59
C LEU A 72 6.52 -3.12 -5.89
N ILE A 73 6.32 -1.88 -6.35
CA ILE A 73 5.49 -1.54 -7.51
C ILE A 73 6.40 -1.00 -8.63
N PRO A 74 6.66 -1.78 -9.70
CA PRO A 74 7.74 -1.52 -10.68
C PRO A 74 7.76 -0.14 -11.39
N LEU A 75 6.67 0.62 -11.38
CA LEU A 75 6.57 1.92 -12.06
C LEU A 75 6.13 3.06 -11.13
N CYS A 76 6.18 2.84 -9.81
CA CYS A 76 5.89 3.89 -8.84
C CYS A 76 7.16 4.73 -8.61
N HIS A 77 7.01 6.05 -8.69
CA HIS A 77 7.97 6.99 -8.10
C HIS A 77 7.61 7.23 -6.63
#